data_AF-A0A392SQ86-F1
#
_entry.id   AF-A0A392SQ86-F1
#
_cell.length_a   1.000
_cell.length_b   1.000
_cell.length_c   1.000
_cell.angle_alpha   90.00
_cell.angle_beta   90.00
_cell.angle_gamma   90.00
#
_symmetry.space_group_name_H-M   'P 1'
#
loop_
_entity.id
_entity.type
_entity.pdbx_description
1 polymer ?
#
loop_
_entity_poly.entity_id
_entity_poly.type
_entity_poly.pdbx_seq_one_letter_code
_entity_poly.pdbx_strand_id
1 'polypeptide(L)' 'MANSMNEMATALTASAQAKTQRDLEKREREIQAAGARVLTSFNHQNPPKFRGDGGPAAADLWLQAMEKILGAIHCPEGEM' A
#
# COMPACT_ATOMS: atom_id res chain seq x y z
N MET A 1 -45.57 -12.68 -14.55
CA MET A 1 -45.15 -11.99 -13.30
C MET A 1 -43.96 -12.70 -12.63
N ALA A 2 -44.00 -14.02 -12.40
CA ALA A 2 -42.89 -14.76 -11.78
C ALA A 2 -41.53 -14.62 -12.50
N ASN A 3 -41.50 -14.70 -13.85
CA ASN A 3 -40.25 -14.60 -14.61
C ASN A 3 -39.55 -13.24 -14.45
N SER A 4 -40.32 -12.16 -14.47
CA SER A 4 -39.78 -10.80 -14.32
C SER A 4 -39.21 -10.54 -12.91
N MET A 5 -39.82 -11.13 -11.88
CA MET A 5 -39.30 -11.04 -10.51
C MET A 5 -37.98 -11.83 -10.36
N ASN A 6 -37.88 -12.98 -11.02
CA ASN A 6 -36.65 -13.78 -11.04
C ASN A 6 -35.50 -13.05 -11.78
N GLU A 7 -35.81 -12.38 -12.89
CA GLU A 7 -34.86 -11.52 -13.62
C GLU A 7 -34.38 -10.32 -12.79
N MET A 8 -35.26 -9.71 -12.01
CA MET A 8 -34.88 -8.63 -11.10
C MET A 8 -33.95 -9.15 -9.99
N ALA A 9 -34.23 -10.31 -9.40
CA ALA A 9 -33.40 -10.91 -8.37
C ALA A 9 -32.00 -11.27 -8.86
N THR A 10 -31.87 -11.79 -10.09
CA THR A 10 -30.57 -12.08 -10.70
C THR A 10 -29.80 -10.80 -11.03
N ALA A 11 -30.47 -9.76 -11.55
CA ALA A 11 -29.85 -8.47 -11.82
C ALA A 11 -29.34 -7.79 -10.54
N LEU A 12 -30.10 -7.85 -9.45
CA LEU A 12 -29.68 -7.31 -8.15
C LEU A 12 -28.44 -8.04 -7.61
N THR A 13 -28.41 -9.37 -7.71
CA THR A 13 -27.25 -10.18 -7.30
C THR A 13 -26.01 -9.86 -8.13
N ALA A 14 -26.14 -9.77 -9.46
CA ALA A 14 -25.04 -9.42 -10.35
C ALA A 14 -24.51 -7.99 -10.08
N SER A 15 -25.41 -7.04 -9.84
CA SER A 15 -25.05 -5.67 -9.48
C SER A 15 -24.30 -5.61 -8.15
N ALA A 16 -24.71 -6.39 -7.15
CA ALA A 16 -24.01 -6.48 -5.87
C ALA A 16 -22.60 -7.04 -6.04
N GLN A 17 -22.44 -8.14 -6.79
CA GLN A 17 -21.14 -8.73 -7.08
C GLN A 17 -20.21 -7.76 -7.83
N ALA A 18 -20.74 -7.07 -8.85
CA ALA A 18 -19.99 -6.07 -9.60
C ALA A 18 -19.55 -4.87 -8.75
N LYS A 19 -20.33 -4.49 -7.73
CA LYS A 19 -19.93 -3.46 -6.77
C LYS A 19 -18.78 -3.95 -5.89
N THR A 20 -18.93 -5.13 -5.28
CA THR A 20 -17.88 -5.72 -4.44
C THR A 20 -16.56 -5.85 -5.20
N GLN A 21 -16.59 -6.34 -6.45
CA GLN A 21 -15.39 -6.48 -7.27
C GLN A 21 -14.71 -5.13 -7.53
N ARG A 22 -15.48 -4.09 -7.89
CA ARG A 22 -14.94 -2.74 -8.10
C ARG A 22 -14.33 -2.15 -6.84
N ASP A 23 -14.94 -2.37 -5.69
CA ASP A 23 -14.45 -1.86 -4.41
C ASP A 23 -13.12 -2.54 -4.04
N LEU A 24 -12.99 -3.85 -4.30
CA LEU A 24 -11.72 -4.58 -4.11
C LEU A 24 -10.62 -4.05 -5.05
N GLU A 25 -10.91 -3.90 -6.34
CA GLU A 25 -9.96 -3.34 -7.33
C GLU A 25 -9.56 -1.90 -7.00
N LYS A 26 -10.47 -1.11 -6.43
CA LYS A 26 -10.17 0.24 -5.98
C LYS A 26 -9.21 0.19 -4.78
N ARG A 27 -9.49 -0.64 -3.78
CA ARG A 27 -8.62 -0.81 -2.60
C ARG A 27 -7.23 -1.29 -3.01
N GLU A 28 -7.13 -2.26 -3.92
CA GLU A 28 -5.85 -2.77 -4.40
C GLU A 28 -5.03 -1.67 -5.08
N ARG A 29 -5.65 -0.85 -5.94
CA ARG A 29 -4.99 0.31 -6.56
C ARG A 29 -4.53 1.33 -5.53
N GLU A 30 -5.31 1.58 -4.49
CA GLU A 30 -4.94 2.50 -3.41
C GLU A 30 -3.74 1.98 -2.61
N ILE A 31 -3.68 0.67 -2.31
CA ILE A 31 -2.55 0.02 -1.65
C ILE A 31 -1.29 0.13 -2.52
N GLN A 32 -1.40 -0.19 -3.82
CA GLN A 32 -0.28 -0.07 -4.75
C GLN A 32 0.22 1.38 -4.86
N ALA A 33 -0.70 2.35 -4.97
CA ALA A 33 -0.36 3.76 -5.01
C ALA A 33 0.27 4.27 -3.71
N ALA A 34 -0.19 3.80 -2.55
CA ALA A 34 0.41 4.11 -1.26
C ALA A 34 1.84 3.57 -1.16
N GLY A 35 2.07 2.31 -1.55
CA GLY A 35 3.40 1.72 -1.60
C GLY A 35 4.36 2.48 -2.53
N ALA A 36 3.89 2.87 -3.71
CA ALA A 36 4.66 3.67 -4.65
C ALA A 36 5.05 5.05 -4.09
N ARG A 37 4.14 5.71 -3.35
CA ARG A 37 4.42 6.99 -2.67
C ARG A 37 5.48 6.83 -1.58
N VAL A 38 5.37 5.79 -0.74
CA VAL A 38 6.36 5.50 0.31
C VAL A 38 7.75 5.24 -0.29
N LEU A 39 7.83 4.39 -1.32
CA LEU A 39 9.10 4.10 -1.99
C LEU A 39 9.72 5.33 -2.65
N THR A 40 8.90 6.17 -3.28
CA THR A 40 9.36 7.43 -3.90
C THR A 40 9.91 8.39 -2.83
N SER A 41 9.20 8.54 -1.70
CA SER A 41 9.65 9.36 -0.58
C SER A 41 10.95 8.84 0.02
N PHE A 42 11.07 7.52 0.19
CA PHE A 42 12.32 6.88 0.64
C PHE A 42 13.49 7.21 -0.28
N ASN A 43 13.33 7.02 -1.59
CA ASN A 43 14.38 7.30 -2.55
C ASN A 43 14.77 8.80 -2.59
N HIS A 44 13.81 9.70 -2.39
CA HIS A 44 14.07 11.14 -2.34
C HIS A 44 14.95 11.56 -1.16
N GLN A 45 14.91 10.80 -0.06
CA GLN A 45 15.77 11.03 1.11
C GLN A 45 17.22 10.58 0.90
N ASN A 46 17.56 9.99 -0.26
CA ASN A 46 18.90 9.50 -0.60
C ASN A 46 19.50 8.57 0.48
N PRO A 47 18.87 7.41 0.73
CA PRO A 47 19.27 6.51 1.79
C PRO A 47 20.72 6.02 1.62
N PRO A 48 21.51 5.97 2.71
CA PRO A 48 22.89 5.53 2.62
C PRO A 48 22.99 4.04 2.30
N LYS A 49 24.00 3.65 1.52
CA LYS A 49 24.31 2.24 1.27
C LYS A 49 25.08 1.66 2.46
N PHE A 50 24.69 0.47 2.91
CA PHE A 50 25.47 -0.28 3.89
C PHE A 50 26.71 -0.86 3.21
N ARG A 51 27.90 -0.57 3.75
CA ARG A 51 29.18 -1.04 3.18
C ARG A 51 29.78 -2.24 3.91
N GLY A 52 29.44 -2.43 5.18
CA GLY A 52 29.92 -3.58 5.99
C GLY A 52 31.41 -3.58 6.35
N ASP A 53 32.20 -2.60 5.91
CA ASP A 53 33.66 -2.54 6.09
C ASP A 53 34.11 -1.68 7.29
N GLY A 54 33.22 -0.86 7.87
CA GLY A 54 33.56 0.09 8.95
C GLY A 54 33.41 -0.43 10.39
N GLY A 55 33.16 -1.72 10.59
CA GLY A 55 32.94 -2.31 11.92
C GLY A 55 31.62 -1.87 12.60
N PRO A 56 31.40 -2.24 13.87
CA PRO A 56 30.11 -2.04 14.57
C PRO A 56 29.64 -0.58 14.62
N ALA A 57 30.53 0.36 14.93
CA ALA A 57 30.16 1.78 15.01
C ALA A 57 29.67 2.35 13.66
N ALA A 58 30.24 1.90 12.53
CA ALA A 58 29.75 2.31 11.22
C ALA A 58 28.39 1.70 10.88
N ALA A 59 28.11 0.49 11.39
CA ALA A 59 26.79 -0.12 11.27
C ALA A 59 25.75 0.64 12.09
N ASP A 60 26.10 1.08 13.31
CA ASP A 60 25.20 1.89 14.15
C ASP A 60 24.86 3.23 13.48
N LEU A 61 25.84 3.91 12.88
CA LEU A 61 25.60 5.14 12.12
C LEU A 61 24.70 4.93 10.90
N TRP A 62 24.88 3.81 10.19
CA TRP A 62 24.00 3.46 9.07
C TRP A 62 22.57 3.19 9.55
N LEU A 63 22.39 2.44 10.64
CA LEU A 63 21.08 2.18 11.24
C LEU A 63 20.40 3.48 11.66
N GLN A 64 21.10 4.36 12.37
CA GLN A 64 20.56 5.65 12.81
C GLN A 64 20.10 6.52 11.63
N ALA A 65 20.86 6.54 10.54
CA ALA A 65 20.48 7.27 9.34
C ALA A 65 19.22 6.67 8.68
N MET A 66 19.12 5.33 8.64
CA MET A 66 17.95 4.64 8.12
C MET A 66 16.71 4.89 8.98
N GLU A 67 16.83 4.82 10.31
CA GLU A 67 15.76 5.15 11.26
C GLU A 67 15.25 6.59 11.09
N LYS A 68 16.17 7.55 10.90
CA LYS A 68 15.80 8.95 10.65
C LYS A 68 14.99 9.10 9.35
N ILE A 69 15.39 8.42 8.29
CA ILE A 69 14.68 8.43 7.00
C ILE A 69 13.29 7.80 7.16
N LEU A 70 13.21 6.65 7.81
CA LEU A 70 11.94 5.96 8.06
C LEU A 70 11.00 6.80 8.93
N GLY A 71 11.52 7.47 9.96
CA GLY A 71 10.74 8.37 10.81
C GLY A 71 10.25 9.63 10.09
N ALA A 72 10.93 10.05 9.02
CA ALA A 72 10.50 11.19 8.19
C ALA A 72 9.44 10.79 7.14
N ILE A 73 9.33 9.50 6.80
CA ILE A 73 8.38 9.01 5.82
C ILE A 73 7.08 8.65 6.53
N HIS A 74 6.03 9.41 6.25
CA HIS A 74 4.69 9.09 6.73
C HIS A 74 4.13 7.91 5.92
N CYS A 75 3.95 6.75 6.55
CA CYS A 75 3.07 5.71 6.01
C CYS A 75 1.63 6.18 6.20
N PRO A 76 0.80 6.31 5.13
CA PRO A 76 -0.62 6.51 5.34
C PRO A 76 -1.12 5.31 6.17
N GLU A 77 -1.63 5.59 7.37
CA GLU A 77 -2.19 4.59 8.26
C GLU A 77 -3.38 3.96 7.53
N GLY A 78 -3.15 2.79 6.95
CA GLY A 78 -4.17 1.99 6.31
C GLY A 78 -4.71 1.04 7.35
N GLU A 79 -5.94 1.29 7.81
CA GLU A 79 -6.79 0.34 8.51
C GLU A 79 -6.58 -1.07 7.91
N MET A 80 -5.98 -1.98 8.70
CA MET A 80 -5.71 -3.37 8.31
C MET A 80 -7.02 -4.11 8.04
#